data_AF-A0A8I0FDE6-F1
#
_entry.id   AF-A0A8I0FDE6-F1
#
_cell.length_a   1.000
_cell.length_b   1.000
_cell.length_c   1.000
_cell.angle_alpha   90.00
_cell.angle_beta   90.00
_cell.angle_gamma   90.00
#
_symmetry.space_group_name_H-M   'P 1'
#
loop_
_entity.id
_entity.type
_entity.pdbx_description
1 polymer ?
#
loop_
_entity_poly.entity_id
_entity_poly.type
_entity_poly.pdbx_seq_one_letter_code
_entity_poly.pdbx_strand_id
1 'polypeptide(L)'
;LRLDGNGSGTHFIISPVEEVLNAEIDDNSNNEISKLKKVLLGFTNTIQDKNNLPIKARFRDHNYQGECIDYLDEENFFTPEDFNSADHHFIGNFDEYGQFHGSISIFGSLMKEVTIPWMKGGNVPTSCGSFDIHLASVQGRKNDTKLTPEAHTILIKKTNQIGGLYIYRDGIRVLPYGGPEFDFIGVEYRRTKSFSGYYFSYRNMIGYIDITKKNNFNLQEKAGREGFIENKAYKQFKSILENFFIYVARTYFVDEGEMSDLFREQRNRNQEIYEALEKRQRLKTEKRKRLQENLRKFFEKFNSGIWDTRITKLKEEILLNIQNFNSDNIE
;
A
#
# COMPACT_ATOMS: atom_id res chain seq x y z
N LEU A 1 10.76 -29.91 -16.41
CA LEU A 1 11.08 -28.51 -16.77
C LEU A 1 11.14 -28.41 -18.29
N ARG A 2 10.07 -27.94 -18.93
CA ARG A 2 10.07 -27.56 -20.35
C ARG A 2 9.62 -26.12 -20.41
N LEU A 3 10.24 -25.32 -21.28
CA LEU A 3 9.64 -24.08 -21.73
C LEU A 3 8.50 -24.47 -22.67
N ASP A 4 7.33 -23.86 -22.50
CA ASP A 4 6.20 -24.13 -23.39
C ASP A 4 6.44 -23.46 -24.76
N GLY A 5 6.18 -24.20 -25.83
CA GLY A 5 6.28 -23.69 -27.21
C GLY A 5 7.72 -23.40 -27.68
N ASN A 6 7.90 -22.27 -28.37
CA ASN A 6 9.17 -21.85 -29.00
C ASN A 6 9.99 -20.88 -28.11
N GLY A 7 9.68 -20.79 -26.81
CA GLY A 7 10.39 -19.89 -25.90
C GLY A 7 11.83 -20.34 -25.61
N SER A 8 12.72 -19.38 -25.36
CA SER A 8 14.06 -19.63 -24.81
C SER A 8 14.17 -19.04 -23.40
N GLY A 9 15.05 -19.59 -22.57
CA GLY A 9 15.20 -19.17 -21.18
C GLY A 9 16.24 -20.02 -20.44
N THR A 10 16.58 -19.58 -19.24
CA THR A 10 17.57 -20.25 -18.38
C THR A 10 16.89 -20.74 -17.12
N HIS A 11 17.15 -22.00 -16.75
CA HIS A 11 16.68 -22.58 -15.49
C HIS A 11 17.88 -22.86 -14.60
N PHE A 12 17.83 -22.39 -13.36
CA PHE A 12 18.75 -22.77 -12.31
C PHE A 12 18.02 -23.71 -11.35
N ILE A 13 18.62 -24.86 -11.07
CA ILE A 13 18.13 -25.78 -10.04
C ILE A 13 19.06 -25.62 -8.86
N ILE A 14 18.52 -25.11 -7.76
CA ILE A 14 19.25 -24.93 -6.51
C ILE A 14 18.76 -26.02 -5.57
N SER A 15 19.65 -26.94 -5.19
CA SER A 15 19.37 -27.90 -4.11
C SER A 15 19.84 -27.26 -2.80
N PRO A 16 19.01 -27.24 -1.75
CA PRO A 16 19.37 -26.55 -0.51
C PRO A 16 20.64 -27.17 0.09
N VAL A 17 21.61 -26.31 0.42
CA VAL A 17 22.84 -26.71 1.13
C VAL A 17 22.86 -26.11 2.55
N GLU A 18 22.05 -25.08 2.83
CA GLU A 18 22.00 -24.38 4.13
C GLU A 18 20.58 -24.12 4.63
N GLU A 19 20.37 -24.30 5.94
CA GLU A 19 19.07 -24.14 6.62
C GLU A 19 18.51 -22.71 6.58
N VAL A 20 19.38 -21.71 6.39
CA VAL A 20 19.01 -20.28 6.36
C VAL A 20 18.04 -19.98 5.21
N LEU A 21 18.19 -20.63 4.05
CA LEU A 21 17.31 -20.40 2.90
C LEU A 21 15.88 -20.86 3.20
N ASN A 22 15.74 -22.00 3.88
CA ASN A 22 14.43 -22.52 4.29
C ASN A 22 13.77 -21.53 5.25
N ALA A 23 14.51 -20.99 6.23
CA ALA A 23 13.97 -19.99 7.14
C ALA A 23 13.49 -18.72 6.42
N GLU A 24 14.21 -18.21 5.41
CA GLU A 24 13.78 -17.03 4.64
C GLU A 24 12.59 -17.30 3.72
N ILE A 25 12.40 -18.54 3.25
CA ILE A 25 11.27 -18.95 2.42
C ILE A 25 10.02 -19.22 3.29
N ASP A 26 10.20 -19.90 4.42
CA ASP A 26 9.14 -20.33 5.34
C ASP A 26 8.70 -19.22 6.30
N ASP A 27 9.44 -18.11 6.39
CA ASP A 27 9.06 -16.99 7.26
C ASP A 27 7.67 -16.47 6.87
N ASN A 28 6.73 -16.74 7.77
CA ASN A 28 5.31 -16.44 7.72
C ASN A 28 4.94 -15.42 8.80
N SER A 29 5.87 -14.56 9.22
CA SER A 29 5.51 -13.42 10.05
C SER A 29 4.46 -12.58 9.30
N ASN A 30 3.26 -12.42 9.89
CA ASN A 30 2.11 -11.79 9.22
C ASN A 30 2.35 -10.33 8.79
N ASN A 31 3.43 -9.70 9.27
CA ASN A 31 3.71 -8.28 9.09
C ASN A 31 5.00 -7.98 8.33
N GLU A 32 6.01 -8.87 8.31
CA GLU A 32 7.28 -8.62 7.63
C GLU A 32 7.61 -9.72 6.63
N ILE A 33 7.80 -9.31 5.37
CA ILE A 33 8.30 -10.18 4.31
C ILE A 33 9.81 -10.33 4.47
N SER A 34 10.30 -11.57 4.34
CA SER A 34 11.74 -11.88 4.40
C SER A 34 12.55 -11.11 3.36
N LYS A 35 13.85 -10.97 3.60
CA LYS A 35 14.76 -10.23 2.70
C LYS A 35 14.78 -10.86 1.30
N LEU A 36 14.86 -12.18 1.20
CA LEU A 36 14.78 -12.90 -0.06
C LEU A 36 13.49 -12.60 -0.82
N LYS A 37 12.32 -12.75 -0.16
CA LYS A 37 11.03 -12.45 -0.79
C LYS A 37 10.95 -10.99 -1.25
N LYS A 38 11.46 -10.02 -0.48
CA LYS A 38 11.52 -8.59 -0.90
C LYS A 38 12.43 -8.33 -2.11
N VAL A 39 13.49 -9.12 -2.26
CA VAL A 39 14.41 -9.04 -3.41
C VAL A 39 13.79 -9.68 -4.65
N LEU A 40 13.10 -10.81 -4.47
CA LEU A 40 12.41 -11.52 -5.53
C LEU A 40 11.21 -10.70 -6.04
N LEU A 41 10.35 -10.21 -5.15
CA LEU A 41 9.19 -9.41 -5.53
C LEU A 41 9.60 -8.13 -6.29
N GLY A 42 8.86 -7.81 -7.34
CA GLY A 42 9.14 -6.66 -8.20
C GLY A 42 10.41 -6.83 -9.04
N PHE A 43 10.83 -8.06 -9.35
CA PHE A 43 11.93 -8.31 -10.29
C PHE A 43 11.70 -7.60 -11.65
N THR A 44 10.46 -7.61 -12.11
CA THR A 44 9.94 -6.84 -13.25
C THR A 44 8.83 -5.89 -12.81
N ASN A 45 8.67 -4.79 -13.54
CA ASN A 45 7.72 -3.75 -13.19
C ASN A 45 6.28 -4.11 -13.62
N THR A 46 5.50 -4.73 -12.74
CA THR A 46 4.09 -5.06 -13.00
C THR A 46 3.14 -3.85 -12.89
N ILE A 47 3.64 -2.68 -12.50
CA ILE A 47 2.84 -1.44 -12.40
C ILE A 47 2.59 -0.84 -13.79
N GLN A 48 3.52 -0.99 -14.74
CA GLN A 48 3.45 -0.34 -16.06
C GLN A 48 2.55 -1.10 -17.04
N ASP A 49 2.70 -2.42 -17.14
CA ASP A 49 1.79 -3.38 -17.81
C ASP A 49 2.37 -4.80 -17.65
N LYS A 50 1.57 -5.77 -17.22
CA LYS A 50 2.01 -7.19 -17.12
C LYS A 50 2.28 -7.82 -18.49
N ASN A 51 1.74 -7.26 -19.58
CA ASN A 51 1.82 -7.87 -20.90
C ASN A 51 3.14 -7.56 -21.65
N ASN A 52 3.89 -6.54 -21.22
CA ASN A 52 5.11 -6.10 -21.89
C ASN A 52 6.36 -6.26 -21.00
N LEU A 53 6.42 -7.34 -20.22
CA LEU A 53 7.58 -7.64 -19.41
C LEU A 53 8.72 -8.21 -20.27
N PRO A 54 9.96 -7.73 -20.12
CA PRO A 54 11.09 -8.21 -20.94
C PRO A 54 11.43 -9.67 -20.66
N ILE A 55 11.20 -10.14 -19.43
CA ILE A 55 11.46 -11.50 -18.96
C ILE A 55 10.34 -11.91 -18.02
N LYS A 56 9.84 -13.14 -18.14
CA LYS A 56 8.95 -13.76 -17.14
C LYS A 56 9.78 -14.59 -16.17
N ALA A 57 9.99 -14.07 -14.96
CA ALA A 57 10.75 -14.76 -13.92
C ALA A 57 9.81 -15.58 -13.01
N ARG A 58 10.27 -16.74 -12.55
CA ARG A 58 9.51 -17.66 -11.69
C ARG A 58 10.46 -18.23 -10.64
N PHE A 59 10.06 -18.25 -9.37
CA PHE A 59 10.84 -18.81 -8.28
C PHE A 59 9.99 -19.85 -7.58
N ARG A 60 10.16 -21.09 -8.03
CA ARG A 60 9.34 -22.22 -7.60
C ARG A 60 10.06 -22.99 -6.52
N ASP A 61 9.49 -22.97 -5.32
CA ASP A 61 9.89 -23.86 -4.25
C ASP A 61 9.12 -25.18 -4.36
N HIS A 62 9.84 -26.27 -4.28
CA HIS A 62 9.31 -27.63 -4.26
C HIS A 62 9.48 -28.18 -2.86
N ASN A 63 8.47 -27.98 -2.02
CA ASN A 63 8.56 -28.30 -0.60
C ASN A 63 8.51 -29.82 -0.34
N TYR A 64 8.88 -30.24 0.87
CA TYR A 64 8.86 -31.66 1.29
C TYR A 64 7.45 -32.27 1.32
N GLN A 65 6.40 -31.44 1.29
CA GLN A 65 5.00 -31.87 1.26
C GLN A 65 4.52 -32.16 -0.18
N GLY A 66 5.36 -31.91 -1.19
CA GLY A 66 5.06 -32.14 -2.60
C GLY A 66 4.31 -30.99 -3.28
N GLU A 67 4.16 -29.86 -2.61
CA GLU A 67 3.58 -28.64 -3.19
C GLU A 67 4.65 -27.84 -3.94
N CYS A 68 4.21 -27.14 -5.00
CA CYS A 68 5.06 -26.24 -5.78
C CYS A 68 4.52 -24.81 -5.62
N ILE A 69 5.24 -23.96 -4.87
CA ILE A 69 4.83 -22.59 -4.57
C ILE A 69 5.70 -21.62 -5.37
N ASP A 70 5.08 -20.69 -6.11
CA ASP A 70 5.81 -19.64 -6.83
C ASP A 70 5.86 -18.34 -6.04
N TYR A 71 7.04 -17.96 -5.55
CA TYR A 71 7.24 -16.74 -4.77
C TYR A 71 7.44 -15.48 -5.63
N LEU A 72 7.62 -15.65 -6.95
CA LEU A 72 7.69 -14.55 -7.92
C LEU A 72 6.34 -14.26 -8.57
N ASP A 73 5.24 -14.78 -8.00
CA ASP A 73 3.92 -14.48 -8.53
C ASP A 73 3.70 -12.96 -8.58
N GLU A 74 3.56 -12.46 -9.81
CA GLU A 74 3.34 -11.05 -10.17
C GLU A 74 2.04 -10.50 -9.58
N GLU A 75 1.17 -11.35 -9.02
CA GLU A 75 0.01 -10.95 -8.20
C GLU A 75 0.40 -10.42 -6.81
N ASN A 76 1.55 -10.81 -6.28
CA ASN A 76 1.99 -10.41 -4.94
C ASN A 76 2.71 -9.05 -4.91
N PHE A 77 3.18 -8.55 -6.06
CA PHE A 77 3.72 -7.19 -6.20
C PHE A 77 2.62 -6.17 -6.53
N PHE A 78 2.95 -4.88 -6.60
CA PHE A 78 1.98 -3.83 -6.93
C PHE A 78 1.41 -3.96 -8.34
N THR A 79 0.10 -3.75 -8.45
CA THR A 79 -0.60 -3.71 -9.74
C THR A 79 -0.87 -2.27 -10.18
N PRO A 80 -1.28 -2.05 -11.45
CA PRO A 80 -1.73 -0.73 -11.90
C PRO A 80 -2.90 -0.20 -11.07
N GLU A 81 -3.81 -1.05 -10.60
CA GLU A 81 -4.93 -0.69 -9.74
C GLU A 81 -4.45 -0.19 -8.37
N ASP A 82 -3.49 -0.88 -7.75
CA ASP A 82 -2.88 -0.43 -6.49
C ASP A 82 -2.30 0.98 -6.65
N PHE A 83 -1.52 1.19 -7.72
CA PHE A 83 -0.91 2.49 -8.02
C PHE A 83 -1.97 3.56 -8.25
N ASN A 84 -2.96 3.32 -9.11
CA ASN A 84 -4.00 4.30 -9.46
C ASN A 84 -4.94 4.63 -8.28
N SER A 85 -5.15 3.70 -7.36
CA SER A 85 -6.02 3.91 -6.20
C SER A 85 -5.46 4.87 -5.15
N ALA A 86 -4.13 5.03 -5.12
CA ALA A 86 -3.43 5.84 -4.12
C ALA A 86 -3.93 7.30 -4.04
N ASP A 87 -3.63 7.97 -2.93
CA ASP A 87 -4.12 9.31 -2.64
C ASP A 87 -3.55 10.36 -3.61
N HIS A 88 -2.24 10.31 -3.85
CA HIS A 88 -1.50 11.29 -4.65
C HIS A 88 -0.64 10.60 -5.71
N HIS A 89 -0.45 11.26 -6.84
CA HIS A 89 0.35 10.77 -7.98
C HIS A 89 1.30 11.84 -8.49
N PHE A 90 2.50 11.43 -8.85
CA PHE A 90 3.55 12.26 -9.44
C PHE A 90 4.16 11.46 -10.59
N ILE A 91 3.82 11.85 -11.82
CA ILE A 91 4.20 11.12 -13.03
C ILE A 91 4.86 12.09 -13.99
N GLY A 92 6.08 11.81 -14.41
CA GLY A 92 6.80 12.68 -15.33
C GLY A 92 8.19 12.18 -15.67
N ASN A 93 8.91 13.01 -16.42
CA ASN A 93 10.26 12.77 -16.86
C ASN A 93 11.21 13.83 -16.29
N PHE A 94 12.42 13.42 -15.95
CA PHE A 94 13.53 14.34 -15.75
C PHE A 94 14.30 14.48 -17.04
N ASP A 95 14.43 15.71 -17.53
CA ASP A 95 15.13 16.01 -18.78
C ASP A 95 16.66 15.86 -18.65
N GLU A 96 17.38 16.17 -19.74
CA GLU A 96 18.84 16.09 -19.76
C GLU A 96 19.52 17.05 -18.77
N TYR A 97 18.83 18.10 -18.31
CA TYR A 97 19.31 19.07 -17.33
C TYR A 97 18.88 18.73 -15.90
N GLY A 98 18.12 17.64 -15.70
CA GLY A 98 17.60 17.21 -14.41
C GLY A 98 16.36 17.97 -13.95
N GLN A 99 15.68 18.68 -14.84
CA GLN A 99 14.40 19.34 -14.55
C GLN A 99 13.26 18.34 -14.72
N PHE A 100 12.39 18.27 -13.71
CA PHE A 100 11.19 17.45 -13.79
C PHE A 100 10.14 18.14 -14.66
N HIS A 101 9.51 17.38 -15.55
CA HIS A 101 8.36 17.79 -16.34
C HIS A 101 7.30 16.70 -16.24
N GLY A 102 6.10 17.06 -15.79
CA GLY A 102 5.05 16.05 -15.67
C GLY A 102 3.75 16.54 -15.08
N SER A 103 3.07 15.62 -14.41
CA SER A 103 1.77 15.85 -13.78
C SER A 103 1.81 15.47 -12.31
N ILE A 104 1.09 16.23 -11.52
CA ILE A 104 0.92 16.01 -10.08
C ILE A 104 -0.56 15.94 -9.79
N SER A 105 -1.03 14.87 -9.16
CA SER A 105 -2.39 14.72 -8.67
C SER A 105 -2.38 14.69 -7.15
N ILE A 106 -3.11 15.60 -6.52
CA ILE A 106 -3.29 15.62 -5.06
C ILE A 106 -4.74 15.28 -4.76
N PHE A 107 -5.01 14.13 -4.15
CA PHE A 107 -6.37 13.62 -3.90
C PHE A 107 -7.28 13.60 -5.14
N GLY A 108 -6.71 13.39 -6.33
CA GLY A 108 -7.45 13.40 -7.60
C GLY A 108 -7.46 14.76 -8.32
N SER A 109 -7.11 15.85 -7.66
CA SER A 109 -6.96 17.16 -8.29
C SER A 109 -5.69 17.19 -9.14
N LEU A 110 -5.85 17.06 -10.46
CA LEU A 110 -4.76 16.93 -11.43
C LEU A 110 -4.24 18.28 -11.89
N MET A 111 -2.95 18.53 -11.66
CA MET A 111 -2.18 19.60 -12.25
C MET A 111 -1.32 19.01 -13.37
N LYS A 112 -1.57 19.46 -14.61
CA LYS A 112 -0.76 19.07 -15.78
C LYS A 112 0.36 20.09 -15.97
N GLU A 113 1.44 19.65 -16.62
CA GLU A 113 2.54 20.53 -17.06
C GLU A 113 3.27 21.22 -15.90
N VAL A 114 3.50 20.49 -14.80
CA VAL A 114 4.31 20.97 -13.68
C VAL A 114 5.79 20.82 -14.02
N THR A 115 6.55 21.91 -13.89
CA THR A 115 8.01 21.91 -14.00
C THR A 115 8.65 22.15 -12.63
N ILE A 116 9.57 21.27 -12.22
CA ILE A 116 10.34 21.45 -10.99
C ILE A 116 11.83 21.61 -11.34
N PRO A 117 12.42 22.79 -11.08
CA PRO A 117 13.80 23.06 -11.45
C PRO A 117 14.80 22.39 -10.49
N TRP A 118 15.92 21.94 -11.05
CA TRP A 118 17.10 21.49 -10.28
C TRP A 118 18.25 22.50 -10.39
N MET A 119 18.29 23.46 -9.47
CA MET A 119 19.20 24.62 -9.54
C MET A 119 20.69 24.26 -9.46
N LYS A 120 21.05 23.11 -8.87
CA LYS A 120 22.46 22.69 -8.71
C LYS A 120 23.14 22.31 -10.03
N GLY A 121 22.37 22.09 -11.10
CA GLY A 121 22.90 21.68 -12.40
C GLY A 121 23.55 22.81 -13.20
N GLY A 122 23.29 24.08 -12.85
CA GLY A 122 23.87 25.23 -13.55
C GLY A 122 23.58 25.25 -15.07
N ASN A 123 22.43 24.72 -15.49
CA ASN A 123 22.03 24.55 -16.90
C ASN A 123 23.02 23.73 -17.77
N VAL A 124 23.83 22.87 -17.15
CA VAL A 124 24.70 21.93 -17.88
C VAL A 124 24.02 20.57 -17.96
N PRO A 125 24.05 19.89 -19.14
CA PRO A 125 23.53 18.53 -19.25
C PRO A 125 24.15 17.61 -18.19
N THR A 126 23.28 16.83 -17.56
CA THR A 126 23.63 15.89 -16.52
C THR A 126 24.36 14.70 -17.11
N SER A 127 25.30 14.15 -16.35
CA SER A 127 25.97 12.90 -16.73
C SER A 127 25.07 11.68 -16.54
N CYS A 128 24.00 11.77 -15.73
CA CYS A 128 23.05 10.66 -15.55
C CYS A 128 22.08 10.46 -16.71
N GLY A 129 21.89 11.47 -17.57
CA GLY A 129 20.88 11.44 -18.63
C GLY A 129 19.46 11.61 -18.08
N SER A 130 18.48 11.63 -18.99
CA SER A 130 17.06 11.72 -18.66
C SER A 130 16.50 10.40 -18.15
N PHE A 131 15.45 10.47 -17.33
CA PHE A 131 14.80 9.29 -16.75
C PHE A 131 13.37 9.57 -16.30
N ASP A 132 12.53 8.54 -16.28
CA ASP A 132 11.12 8.67 -15.92
C ASP A 132 10.89 8.33 -14.45
N ILE A 133 9.93 9.00 -13.83
CA ILE A 133 9.45 8.68 -12.48
C ILE A 133 7.94 8.53 -12.49
N HIS A 134 7.49 7.44 -11.87
CA HIS A 134 6.09 7.20 -11.56
C HIS A 134 6.02 6.96 -10.07
N LEU A 135 5.37 7.87 -9.36
CA LEU A 135 5.27 7.80 -7.91
C LEU A 135 3.84 8.01 -7.48
N ALA A 136 3.38 7.16 -6.58
CA ALA A 136 2.13 7.32 -5.87
C ALA A 136 2.38 7.31 -4.36
N SER A 137 1.60 8.10 -3.62
CA SER A 137 1.67 8.19 -2.16
C SER A 137 0.32 7.89 -1.54
N VAL A 138 0.33 7.10 -0.48
CA VAL A 138 -0.85 6.70 0.31
C VAL A 138 -0.76 7.33 1.69
N GLN A 139 -1.85 7.93 2.16
CA GLN A 139 -1.91 8.50 3.50
C GLN A 139 -1.81 7.41 4.56
N GLY A 140 -0.91 7.57 5.53
CA GLY A 140 -0.70 6.55 6.56
C GLY A 140 -1.90 6.39 7.50
N ARG A 141 -2.71 7.44 7.72
CA ARG A 141 -3.88 7.41 8.60
C ARG A 141 -5.17 7.23 7.79
N LYS A 142 -6.06 6.38 8.31
CA LYS A 142 -7.38 6.07 7.72
C LYS A 142 -8.30 7.28 7.56
N ASN A 143 -8.14 8.29 8.39
CA ASN A 143 -8.96 9.50 8.35
C ASN A 143 -8.38 10.58 7.41
N ASP A 144 -7.12 10.45 6.98
CA ASP A 144 -6.47 11.41 6.09
C ASP A 144 -6.62 11.03 4.60
N THR A 145 -6.84 9.73 4.31
CA THR A 145 -6.95 9.18 2.96
C THR A 145 -8.32 9.46 2.32
N LYS A 146 -8.36 9.50 0.98
CA LYS A 146 -9.62 9.48 0.20
C LYS A 146 -10.20 8.06 0.07
N LEU A 147 -9.43 7.03 0.43
CA LEU A 147 -9.81 5.63 0.31
C LEU A 147 -10.87 5.24 1.34
N THR A 148 -11.66 4.20 1.01
CA THR A 148 -12.52 3.56 2.02
C THR A 148 -11.67 2.89 3.10
N PRO A 149 -12.17 2.71 4.33
CA PRO A 149 -11.43 2.04 5.41
C PRO A 149 -10.91 0.65 5.03
N GLU A 150 -11.66 -0.10 4.22
CA GLU A 150 -11.31 -1.42 3.73
C GLU A 150 -10.17 -1.35 2.70
N ALA A 151 -10.32 -0.52 1.67
CA ALA A 151 -9.30 -0.34 0.63
C ALA A 151 -7.98 0.19 1.22
N HIS A 152 -8.06 1.15 2.14
CA HIS A 152 -6.91 1.67 2.87
C HIS A 152 -6.18 0.57 3.65
N THR A 153 -6.92 -0.29 4.35
CA THR A 153 -6.32 -1.38 5.14
C THR A 153 -5.54 -2.35 4.26
N ILE A 154 -6.08 -2.70 3.09
CA ILE A 154 -5.42 -3.58 2.12
C ILE A 154 -4.16 -2.91 1.57
N LEU A 155 -4.28 -1.67 1.09
CA LEU A 155 -3.18 -0.97 0.45
C LEU A 155 -2.04 -0.66 1.42
N ILE A 156 -2.34 -0.16 2.63
CA ILE A 156 -1.32 0.10 3.65
C ILE A 156 -0.62 -1.17 4.13
N LYS A 157 -1.32 -2.30 4.23
CA LYS A 157 -0.66 -3.57 4.53
C LYS A 157 0.40 -3.89 3.46
N LYS A 158 0.05 -3.71 2.19
CA LYS A 158 0.96 -3.93 1.06
C LYS A 158 2.13 -2.94 1.05
N THR A 159 1.88 -1.64 1.22
CA THR A 159 2.95 -0.63 1.27
C THR A 159 3.86 -0.75 2.48
N ASN A 160 3.38 -1.24 3.63
CA ASN A 160 4.25 -1.54 4.76
C ASN A 160 5.24 -2.67 4.45
N GLN A 161 4.84 -3.65 3.65
CA GLN A 161 5.66 -4.81 3.31
C GLN A 161 6.63 -4.54 2.16
N ILE A 162 6.13 -3.89 1.09
CA ILE A 162 6.85 -3.72 -0.18
C ILE A 162 6.77 -2.29 -0.72
N GLY A 163 6.32 -1.31 0.06
CA GLY A 163 6.31 0.08 -0.37
C GLY A 163 7.73 0.62 -0.58
N GLY A 164 7.85 1.51 -1.57
CA GLY A 164 9.03 2.32 -1.77
C GLY A 164 9.22 2.80 -3.19
N LEU A 165 10.47 3.10 -3.54
CA LEU A 165 10.90 3.68 -4.81
C LEU A 165 11.91 2.77 -5.49
N TYR A 166 11.43 2.01 -6.46
CA TYR A 166 12.19 1.02 -7.21
C TYR A 166 12.94 1.68 -8.38
N ILE A 167 14.05 1.10 -8.81
CA ILE A 167 14.72 1.51 -10.05
C ILE A 167 14.70 0.33 -11.00
N TYR A 168 14.22 0.53 -12.22
CA TYR A 168 14.25 -0.46 -13.28
C TYR A 168 15.16 0.04 -14.40
N ARG A 169 16.05 -0.82 -14.85
CA ARG A 169 16.87 -0.59 -16.03
C ARG A 169 16.43 -1.53 -17.12
N ASP A 170 15.95 -0.96 -18.23
CA ASP A 170 15.43 -1.71 -19.37
C ASP A 170 14.38 -2.77 -18.92
N GLY A 171 13.53 -2.39 -17.95
CA GLY A 171 12.45 -3.23 -17.40
C GLY A 171 12.86 -4.25 -16.33
N ILE A 172 14.15 -4.35 -15.96
CA ILE A 172 14.66 -5.23 -14.91
C ILE A 172 15.06 -4.41 -13.68
N ARG A 173 14.62 -4.85 -12.50
CA ARG A 173 14.94 -4.17 -11.24
C ARG A 173 16.44 -4.11 -10.99
N VAL A 174 16.90 -2.96 -10.51
CA VAL A 174 18.25 -2.73 -10.00
C VAL A 174 18.20 -2.75 -8.47
N LEU A 175 18.91 -3.69 -7.86
CA LEU A 175 19.06 -3.75 -6.41
C LEU A 175 20.17 -2.79 -5.94
N PRO A 176 20.15 -2.32 -4.68
CA PRO A 176 19.17 -2.61 -3.62
C PRO A 176 18.01 -1.60 -3.57
N TYR A 177 17.78 -0.83 -4.63
CA TYR A 177 16.76 0.24 -4.64
C TYR A 177 15.33 -0.35 -4.51
N GLY A 178 14.50 0.29 -3.69
CA GLY A 178 13.09 -0.10 -3.52
C GLY A 178 12.52 0.00 -2.11
N GLY A 179 13.33 0.07 -1.05
CA GLY A 179 12.83 0.05 0.33
C GLY A 179 13.69 0.80 1.34
N PRO A 180 13.24 0.91 2.61
CA PRO A 180 13.88 1.72 3.64
C PRO A 180 15.25 1.22 4.09
N GLU A 181 15.56 -0.06 3.84
CA GLU A 181 16.89 -0.65 4.13
C GLU A 181 18.02 0.04 3.39
N PHE A 182 17.70 0.68 2.25
CA PHE A 182 18.64 1.47 1.48
C PHE A 182 18.02 2.82 1.14
N ASP A 183 18.07 3.75 2.11
CA ASP A 183 17.55 5.12 1.96
C ASP A 183 18.42 6.00 1.05
N PHE A 184 18.47 5.65 -0.24
CA PHE A 184 19.39 6.27 -1.20
C PHE A 184 19.10 7.73 -1.46
N ILE A 185 17.85 8.17 -1.32
CA ILE A 185 17.42 9.58 -1.43
C ILE A 185 17.27 10.26 -0.07
N GLY A 186 17.55 9.60 1.05
CA GLY A 186 17.53 10.21 2.39
C GLY A 186 16.15 10.62 2.91
N VAL A 187 15.05 10.02 2.42
CA VAL A 187 13.67 10.37 2.81
C VAL A 187 13.38 10.00 4.26
N GLU A 188 13.82 8.82 4.71
CA GLU A 188 13.61 8.37 6.10
C GLU A 188 14.51 9.12 7.07
N TYR A 189 15.79 9.28 6.70
CA TYR A 189 16.75 10.07 7.50
C TYR A 189 16.21 11.48 7.76
N ARG A 190 15.70 12.10 6.70
CA ARG A 190 15.06 13.39 6.76
C ARG A 190 13.91 13.34 7.76
N ARG A 191 12.91 12.50 7.55
CA ARG A 191 11.72 12.37 8.41
C ARG A 191 12.04 12.25 9.91
N THR A 192 13.04 11.46 10.30
CA THR A 192 13.46 11.29 11.70
C THR A 192 13.95 12.58 12.34
N LYS A 193 14.52 13.50 11.56
CA LYS A 193 15.13 14.73 12.05
C LYS A 193 14.16 15.92 12.12
N SER A 194 12.89 15.75 11.79
CA SER A 194 11.85 16.79 11.78
C SER A 194 12.20 18.12 11.08
N PHE A 195 13.20 18.21 10.18
CA PHE A 195 13.36 19.36 9.29
C PHE A 195 12.09 19.65 8.46
N SER A 196 11.93 20.90 8.02
CA SER A 196 10.80 21.32 7.19
C SER A 196 10.79 20.61 5.82
N GLY A 197 9.63 20.08 5.43
CA GLY A 197 9.43 19.42 4.14
C GLY A 197 9.40 17.89 4.16
N TYR A 198 8.79 17.27 5.18
CA TYR A 198 8.65 15.81 5.27
C TYR A 198 7.24 15.34 5.10
N TYR A 199 7.09 14.43 4.15
CA TYR A 199 5.80 13.85 3.81
C TYR A 199 5.99 12.39 3.37
N PHE A 200 6.92 12.18 2.45
CA PHE A 200 7.21 10.86 1.90
C PHE A 200 7.85 9.90 2.92
N SER A 201 7.56 8.61 2.75
CA SER A 201 8.17 7.48 3.46
C SER A 201 8.05 6.26 2.56
N TYR A 202 9.07 5.39 2.53
CA TYR A 202 9.00 4.19 1.68
C TYR A 202 7.77 3.34 2.00
N ARG A 203 7.38 3.27 3.28
CA ARG A 203 6.21 2.50 3.74
C ARG A 203 4.86 3.00 3.25
N ASN A 204 4.82 4.20 2.66
CA ASN A 204 3.61 4.86 2.17
C ASN A 204 3.72 5.21 0.67
N MET A 205 4.76 4.73 0.00
CA MET A 205 5.02 5.04 -1.40
C MET A 205 4.89 3.79 -2.27
N ILE A 206 4.36 4.00 -3.47
CA ILE A 206 4.37 3.04 -4.56
C ILE A 206 5.01 3.78 -5.72
N GLY A 207 6.30 3.56 -5.97
CA GLY A 207 6.97 4.29 -7.02
C GLY A 207 8.06 3.51 -7.71
N TYR A 208 8.33 3.89 -8.94
CA TYR A 208 9.45 3.38 -9.70
C TYR A 208 10.06 4.49 -10.55
N ILE A 209 11.34 4.28 -10.88
CA ILE A 209 12.11 5.08 -11.82
C ILE A 209 12.53 4.16 -12.95
N ASP A 210 12.20 4.55 -14.18
CA ASP A 210 12.66 3.85 -15.38
C ASP A 210 13.88 4.56 -15.95
N ILE A 211 14.94 3.79 -16.10
CA ILE A 211 16.16 4.17 -16.80
C ILE A 211 16.44 3.20 -17.93
N THR A 212 17.22 3.63 -18.91
CA THR A 212 17.66 2.76 -20.01
C THR A 212 19.16 2.73 -20.11
N LYS A 213 19.74 1.62 -20.58
CA LYS A 213 21.18 1.59 -20.85
C LYS A 213 21.60 2.64 -21.88
N LYS A 214 20.73 2.96 -22.84
CA LYS A 214 20.98 3.94 -23.90
C LYS A 214 21.08 5.37 -23.36
N ASN A 215 20.08 5.81 -22.60
CA ASN A 215 20.03 7.21 -22.13
C ASN A 215 20.87 7.42 -20.86
N ASN A 216 21.07 6.37 -20.06
CA ASN A 216 21.74 6.45 -18.76
C ASN A 216 23.03 5.61 -18.72
N PHE A 217 23.84 5.67 -19.78
CA PHE A 217 25.04 4.83 -19.93
C PHE A 217 26.11 5.07 -18.84
N ASN A 218 26.17 6.28 -18.27
CA ASN A 218 27.08 6.59 -17.16
C ASN A 218 26.57 6.14 -15.78
N LEU A 219 25.29 5.74 -15.65
CA LEU A 219 24.80 5.03 -14.47
C LEU A 219 25.26 3.58 -14.55
N GLN A 220 26.48 3.34 -14.06
CA GLN A 220 27.14 2.04 -14.11
C GLN A 220 26.77 1.21 -12.88
N GLU A 221 26.19 0.03 -13.10
CA GLU A 221 25.95 -0.95 -12.03
C GLU A 221 27.27 -1.59 -11.61
N LYS A 222 27.40 -1.89 -10.32
CA LYS A 222 28.51 -2.71 -9.82
C LYS A 222 28.38 -4.14 -10.35
N ALA A 223 29.51 -4.86 -10.46
CA ALA A 223 29.53 -6.23 -10.98
C ALA A 223 28.61 -7.19 -10.18
N GLY A 224 28.51 -7.02 -8.86
CA GLY A 224 27.61 -7.81 -8.00
C GLY A 224 26.13 -7.39 -8.05
N ARG A 225 25.77 -6.39 -8.87
CA ARG A 225 24.44 -5.76 -8.90
C ARG A 225 23.96 -5.22 -7.54
N GLU A 226 24.92 -4.83 -6.71
CA GLU A 226 24.71 -4.20 -5.39
C GLU A 226 24.69 -2.66 -5.52
N GLY A 227 23.86 -2.16 -6.45
CA GLY A 227 23.68 -0.74 -6.73
C GLY A 227 24.63 -0.17 -7.78
N PHE A 228 24.57 1.15 -7.94
CA PHE A 228 25.42 1.89 -8.87
C PHE A 228 26.78 2.24 -8.28
N ILE A 229 27.76 2.43 -9.15
CA ILE A 229 29.06 3.03 -8.81
C ILE A 229 28.84 4.50 -8.43
N GLU A 230 29.44 4.96 -7.33
CA GLU A 230 29.30 6.34 -6.83
C GLU A 230 30.08 7.39 -7.64
N ASN A 231 29.86 7.41 -8.94
CA ASN A 231 30.44 8.37 -9.86
C ASN A 231 29.63 9.68 -9.92
N LYS A 232 30.07 10.61 -10.78
CA LYS A 232 29.37 11.89 -10.99
C LYS A 232 27.91 11.71 -11.41
N ALA A 233 27.63 10.77 -12.32
CA ALA A 233 26.28 10.51 -12.80
C ALA A 233 25.35 10.07 -11.66
N TYR A 234 25.77 9.10 -10.83
CA TYR A 234 24.98 8.66 -9.69
C TYR A 234 24.72 9.79 -8.67
N LYS A 235 25.74 10.62 -8.38
CA LYS A 235 25.59 11.76 -7.48
C LYS A 235 24.59 12.80 -8.00
N GLN A 236 24.60 13.07 -9.32
CA GLN A 236 23.62 13.97 -9.95
C GLN A 236 22.22 13.36 -9.90
N PHE A 237 22.07 12.10 -10.31
CA PHE A 237 20.80 11.35 -10.25
C PHE A 237 20.17 11.41 -8.85
N LYS A 238 20.95 11.07 -7.82
CA LYS A 238 20.52 11.18 -6.42
C LYS A 238 20.13 12.61 -6.05
N SER A 239 20.93 13.61 -6.41
CA SER A 239 20.64 15.00 -6.07
C SER A 239 19.40 15.56 -6.76
N ILE A 240 19.10 15.11 -7.98
CA ILE A 240 17.89 15.49 -8.72
C ILE A 240 16.65 14.94 -8.01
N LEU A 241 16.68 13.66 -7.66
CA LEU A 241 15.59 13.02 -6.91
C LEU A 241 15.40 13.67 -5.55
N GLU A 242 16.46 13.86 -4.78
CA GLU A 242 16.39 14.56 -3.47
C GLU A 242 15.72 15.93 -3.60
N ASN A 243 16.11 16.71 -4.61
CA ASN A 243 15.51 18.00 -4.89
C ASN A 243 14.01 17.89 -5.20
N PHE A 244 13.63 16.96 -6.07
CA PHE A 244 12.24 16.70 -6.41
C PHE A 244 11.40 16.37 -5.17
N PHE A 245 11.83 15.41 -4.36
CA PHE A 245 11.12 15.00 -3.15
C PHE A 245 10.98 16.14 -2.14
N ILE A 246 12.04 16.93 -1.94
CA ILE A 246 12.03 18.07 -1.01
C ILE A 246 11.10 19.17 -1.54
N TYR A 247 11.18 19.49 -2.83
CA TYR A 247 10.36 20.52 -3.45
C TYR A 247 8.89 20.16 -3.35
N VAL A 248 8.50 18.97 -3.79
CA VAL A 248 7.11 18.49 -3.73
C VAL A 248 6.59 18.50 -2.30
N ALA A 249 7.37 18.00 -1.34
CA ALA A 249 6.97 17.99 0.06
C ALA A 249 6.70 19.41 0.60
N ARG A 250 7.58 20.37 0.30
CA ARG A 250 7.44 21.76 0.76
C ARG A 250 6.31 22.51 0.08
N THR A 251 6.12 22.31 -1.23
CA THR A 251 5.11 23.03 -2.00
C THR A 251 3.69 22.56 -1.67
N TYR A 252 3.48 21.26 -1.50
CA TYR A 252 2.13 20.67 -1.42
C TYR A 252 1.72 20.14 -0.04
N PHE A 253 2.67 19.81 0.84
CA PHE A 253 2.36 19.04 2.06
C PHE A 253 2.83 19.68 3.37
N VAL A 254 3.55 20.79 3.31
CA VAL A 254 3.86 21.62 4.48
C VAL A 254 2.80 22.70 4.61
N ASP A 255 2.37 23.03 5.84
CA ASP A 255 1.26 23.96 6.09
C ASP A 255 1.48 25.37 5.51
N GLU A 256 2.74 25.82 5.42
CA GLU A 256 3.16 27.10 4.82
C GLU A 256 3.47 26.98 3.31
N GLY A 257 3.24 25.82 2.70
CA GLY A 257 3.51 25.57 1.28
C GLY A 257 2.53 26.31 0.38
N GLU A 258 3.04 26.85 -0.74
CA GLU A 258 2.29 27.65 -1.71
C GLU A 258 1.01 26.96 -2.22
N MET A 259 1.04 25.65 -2.39
CA MET A 259 -0.06 24.84 -2.91
C MET A 259 -0.62 23.86 -1.88
N SER A 260 -0.37 24.12 -0.59
CA SER A 260 -0.77 23.26 0.51
C SER A 260 -2.26 23.33 0.85
N ASP A 261 -2.94 24.44 0.49
CA ASP A 261 -4.34 24.67 0.81
C ASP A 261 -5.24 23.52 0.30
N LEU A 262 -5.04 23.11 -0.95
CA LEU A 262 -5.78 22.00 -1.57
C LEU A 262 -5.59 20.68 -0.82
N PHE A 263 -4.37 20.41 -0.35
CA PHE A 263 -4.09 19.22 0.47
C PHE A 263 -4.83 19.28 1.81
N ARG A 264 -4.74 20.42 2.52
CA ARG A 264 -5.35 20.60 3.84
C ARG A 264 -6.88 20.51 3.77
N GLU A 265 -7.51 21.21 2.82
CA GLU A 265 -8.96 21.22 2.67
C GLU A 265 -9.51 19.81 2.41
N GLN A 266 -8.90 19.10 1.46
CA GLN A 266 -9.36 17.76 1.12
C GLN A 266 -9.07 16.74 2.24
N ARG A 267 -7.95 16.89 2.95
CA ARG A 267 -7.64 16.08 4.13
C ARG A 267 -8.67 16.30 5.24
N ASN A 268 -9.03 17.54 5.55
CA ASN A 268 -10.05 17.86 6.56
C ASN A 268 -11.40 17.25 6.17
N ARG A 269 -11.78 17.36 4.89
CA ARG A 269 -13.00 16.73 4.37
C ARG A 269 -12.98 15.21 4.53
N ASN A 270 -11.85 14.56 4.27
CA ASN A 270 -11.69 13.12 4.46
C ASN A 270 -11.87 12.73 5.95
N GLN A 271 -11.33 13.54 6.86
CA GLN A 271 -11.49 13.31 8.30
C GLN A 271 -12.95 13.39 8.74
N GLU A 272 -13.69 14.40 8.29
CA GLU A 272 -15.12 14.55 8.58
C GLU A 272 -15.94 13.37 8.06
N ILE A 273 -15.66 12.92 6.83
CA ILE A 273 -16.31 11.74 6.24
C ILE A 273 -16.02 10.49 7.07
N TYR A 274 -14.76 10.29 7.44
CA TYR A 274 -14.34 9.15 8.26
C TYR A 274 -15.04 9.14 9.63
N GLU A 275 -15.10 10.28 10.31
CA GLU A 275 -15.79 10.41 11.60
C GLU A 275 -17.29 10.09 11.48
N ALA A 276 -17.95 10.55 10.42
CA ALA A 276 -19.36 10.26 10.17
C ALA A 276 -19.60 8.76 9.95
N LEU A 277 -18.72 8.10 9.18
CA LEU A 277 -18.76 6.65 8.97
C LEU A 277 -18.54 5.88 10.27
N GLU A 278 -17.57 6.28 11.08
CA GLU A 278 -17.25 5.64 12.36
C GLU A 278 -18.42 5.76 13.34
N LYS A 279 -19.02 6.96 13.48
CA LYS A 279 -20.23 7.18 14.29
C LYS A 279 -21.36 6.26 13.86
N ARG A 280 -21.61 6.12 12.55
CA ARG A 280 -22.63 5.22 12.00
C ARG A 280 -22.33 3.75 12.33
N GLN A 281 -21.07 3.33 12.27
CA GLN A 281 -20.64 1.97 12.57
C GLN A 281 -20.79 1.63 14.06
N ARG A 282 -20.45 2.58 14.95
CA ARG A 282 -20.67 2.44 16.40
C ARG A 282 -22.14 2.24 16.73
N LEU A 283 -23.02 3.10 16.20
CA LEU A 283 -24.48 2.97 16.38
C LEU A 283 -25.04 1.63 15.88
N LYS A 284 -24.57 1.13 14.73
CA LYS A 284 -24.95 -0.20 14.22
C LYS A 284 -24.52 -1.32 15.17
N THR A 285 -23.28 -1.23 15.67
CA THR A 285 -22.70 -2.23 16.58
C THR A 285 -23.43 -2.26 17.92
N GLU A 286 -23.74 -1.09 18.49
CA GLU A 286 -24.52 -0.96 19.72
C GLU A 286 -25.95 -1.51 19.55
N LYS A 287 -26.63 -1.17 18.45
CA LYS A 287 -27.95 -1.75 18.13
C LYS A 287 -27.90 -3.27 18.01
N ARG A 288 -26.87 -3.82 17.36
CA ARG A 288 -26.66 -5.27 17.24
C ARG A 288 -26.44 -5.93 18.61
N LYS A 289 -25.58 -5.35 19.45
CA LYS A 289 -25.33 -5.86 20.82
C LYS A 289 -26.62 -5.82 21.67
N ARG A 290 -27.38 -4.73 21.61
CA ARG A 290 -28.67 -4.61 22.31
C ARG A 290 -29.69 -5.65 21.84
N LEU A 291 -29.76 -5.89 20.52
CA LEU A 291 -30.63 -6.92 19.97
C LEU A 291 -30.21 -8.33 20.45
N GLN A 292 -28.92 -8.65 20.42
CA GLN A 292 -28.40 -9.93 20.91
C GLN A 292 -28.74 -10.14 22.39
N GLU A 293 -28.58 -9.12 23.23
CA GLU A 293 -28.91 -9.19 24.64
C GLU A 293 -30.42 -9.34 24.89
N ASN A 294 -31.25 -8.62 24.12
CA ASN A 294 -32.71 -8.77 24.19
C ASN A 294 -33.16 -10.18 23.78
N LEU A 295 -32.58 -10.73 22.71
CA LEU A 295 -32.87 -12.10 22.26
C LEU A 295 -32.43 -13.12 23.31
N ARG A 296 -31.23 -12.96 23.89
CA ARG A 296 -30.75 -13.82 24.99
C ARG A 296 -31.74 -13.84 26.16
N LYS A 297 -32.15 -12.66 26.65
CA LYS A 297 -33.13 -12.53 27.73
C LYS A 297 -34.50 -13.12 27.36
N PHE A 298 -34.92 -12.95 26.11
CA PHE A 298 -36.17 -13.53 25.62
C PHE A 298 -36.13 -15.06 25.68
N PHE A 299 -35.07 -15.68 25.13
CA PHE A 299 -34.91 -17.13 25.12
C PHE A 299 -34.69 -17.72 26.52
N GLU A 300 -34.01 -17.02 27.43
CA GLU A 300 -33.91 -17.42 28.85
C GLU A 300 -35.30 -17.48 29.52
N LYS A 301 -36.15 -16.47 29.29
CA LYS A 301 -37.53 -16.46 29.81
C LYS A 301 -38.42 -17.50 29.15
N PHE A 302 -38.20 -17.76 27.86
CA PHE A 302 -38.91 -18.80 27.11
C PHE A 302 -38.57 -20.19 27.65
N ASN A 303 -37.29 -20.53 27.74
CA ASN A 303 -36.84 -21.84 28.18
C ASN A 303 -37.11 -22.12 29.67
N SER A 304 -37.21 -21.09 30.50
CA SER A 304 -37.56 -21.25 31.92
C SER A 304 -39.05 -21.52 32.16
N GLY A 305 -39.89 -21.58 31.11
CA GLY A 305 -41.32 -21.87 31.23
C GLY A 305 -42.12 -20.77 31.94
N ILE A 306 -41.50 -19.60 32.20
CA ILE A 306 -42.12 -18.48 32.90
C ILE A 306 -43.39 -18.01 32.18
N TRP A 307 -43.38 -18.03 30.85
CA TRP A 307 -44.54 -17.64 30.05
C TRP A 307 -45.68 -18.64 30.19
N ASP A 308 -45.39 -19.95 30.20
CA ASP A 308 -46.39 -20.98 30.44
C ASP A 308 -47.00 -20.83 31.82
N THR A 309 -46.16 -20.64 32.86
CA THR A 309 -46.65 -20.42 34.24
C THR A 309 -47.55 -19.19 34.34
N ARG A 310 -47.21 -18.12 33.61
CA ARG A 310 -47.98 -16.87 33.60
C ARG A 310 -49.30 -17.01 32.85
N ILE A 311 -49.32 -17.75 31.75
CA ILE A 311 -50.55 -18.08 31.01
C ILE A 311 -51.48 -18.95 31.86
N THR A 312 -50.93 -19.94 32.58
CA THR A 312 -51.72 -20.78 33.48
C THR A 312 -52.34 -19.96 34.62
N LYS A 313 -51.55 -19.10 35.28
CA LYS A 313 -52.07 -18.16 36.30
C LYS A 313 -53.17 -17.26 35.77
N LEU A 314 -52.98 -16.68 34.58
CA LEU A 314 -54.00 -15.80 33.98
C LEU A 314 -55.29 -16.57 33.66
N LYS A 315 -55.18 -17.83 33.19
CA LYS A 315 -56.34 -18.71 33.00
C LYS A 315 -57.08 -18.98 34.31
N GLU A 316 -56.35 -19.29 35.38
CA GLU A 316 -56.93 -19.51 36.72
C GLU A 316 -57.65 -18.27 37.23
N GLU A 317 -57.06 -17.08 37.07
CA GLU A 317 -57.63 -15.80 37.51
C GLU A 317 -58.91 -15.46 36.72
N ILE A 318 -58.93 -15.70 35.41
CA ILE A 318 -60.12 -15.53 34.58
C ILE A 318 -61.22 -16.53 34.98
N LEU A 319 -60.87 -17.79 35.24
CA LEU A 319 -61.82 -18.81 35.70
C LEU A 319 -62.45 -18.44 37.05
N LEU A 320 -61.65 -17.96 38.00
CA LEU A 320 -62.13 -17.45 39.29
C LEU A 320 -63.11 -16.28 39.11
N ASN A 321 -62.78 -15.32 38.24
CA ASN A 321 -63.66 -14.20 37.95
C ASN A 321 -64.97 -14.64 37.28
N ILE A 322 -64.94 -15.61 36.37
CA ILE A 322 -66.16 -16.17 35.76
C ILE A 322 -67.01 -16.92 36.80
N GLN A 323 -66.39 -17.68 37.70
CA GLN A 323 -67.10 -18.36 38.78
C GLN A 323 -67.77 -17.38 39.74
N ASN A 324 -67.06 -16.33 40.16
CA ASN A 324 -67.61 -15.27 41.01
C ASN A 324 -68.74 -14.50 40.32
N PHE A 325 -68.66 -14.31 38.99
CA PHE A 325 -69.73 -13.65 38.23
C PHE A 325 -71.00 -14.51 38.12
N ASN A 326 -70.87 -15.84 38.14
CA ASN A 326 -72.00 -16.77 38.11
C ASN A 326 -72.64 -17.01 39.49
N SER A 327 -71.91 -16.77 40.59
CA SER A 327 -72.45 -16.92 41.95
C SER A 327 -73.28 -15.72 42.42
N ASP A 328 -73.06 -14.53 41.84
CA ASP A 328 -73.74 -13.28 42.24
C ASP A 328 -74.98 -12.93 41.37
N ASN A 329 -75.44 -13.82 40.50
CA ASN A 329 -76.58 -13.58 39.57
C ASN A 329 -77.62 -14.71 39.53
N ILE A 330 -77.76 -15.49 40.61
CA ILE A 330 -78.93 -16.35 40.81
C ILE A 330 -79.53 -16.06 42.19
N GLU A 331 -80.25 -14.95 42.29
CA GLU A 331 -81.42 -14.77 43.15
C GLU A 331 -82.41 -13.81 42.49
#